data_AF-A0A7C3UAN0-F1
#
_entry.id   AF-A0A7C3UAN0-F1
#
_cell.length_a   1.000
_cell.length_b   1.000
_cell.length_c   1.000
_cell.angle_alpha   90.00
_cell.angle_beta   90.00
_cell.angle_gamma   90.00
#
_symmetry.space_group_name_H-M   'P 1'
#
loop_
_entity.id
_entity.type
_entity.pdbx_description
1 polymer ?
#
loop_
_entity_poly.entity_id
_entity_poly.type
_entity_poly.pdbx_seq_one_letter_code
_entity_poly.pdbx_strand_id
1 'polypeptide(L)'
;MTLVLRQKKIAKYELDKYWTFIQGDDKEIALSWNQEIHHLFIDTFHTYRQAYAELQSYEPHVVRNGFISLHDTRTYPEVFRAVRDFVSNKSKKFRLYNFLHCNGLTVMRKL
;
A
#
# COMPACT_ATOMS: atom_id res chain seq x y z
N MET A 1 9.32 -15.06 -9.42
CA MET A 1 9.27 -15.94 -8.22
C MET A 1 7.82 -16.32 -7.95
N THR A 2 7.48 -17.61 -7.89
CA THR A 2 6.10 -18.09 -7.80
C THR A 2 5.54 -18.00 -6.37
N LEU A 3 4.21 -17.97 -6.22
CA LEU A 3 3.52 -17.96 -4.93
C LEU A 3 4.00 -19.11 -4.01
N VAL A 4 4.16 -20.30 -4.58
CA VAL A 4 4.65 -21.50 -3.89
C VAL A 4 6.02 -21.27 -3.24
N LEU A 5 6.93 -20.54 -3.89
CA LEU A 5 8.26 -20.24 -3.32
C LEU A 5 8.16 -19.26 -2.15
N ARG A 6 7.24 -18.28 -2.20
CA ARG A 6 7.00 -17.34 -1.09
C ARG A 6 6.42 -18.07 0.13
N GLN A 7 5.43 -18.93 -0.08
CA GLN A 7 4.82 -19.75 0.98
C GLN A 7 5.86 -20.66 1.65
N LYS A 8 6.67 -21.38 0.86
CA LYS A 8 7.77 -22.21 1.39
C LYS A 8 8.78 -21.38 2.20
N LYS A 9 9.11 -20.18 1.75
CA LYS A 9 10.03 -19.29 2.48
C LYS A 9 9.45 -18.85 3.83
N ILE A 10 8.18 -18.48 3.88
CA ILE A 10 7.51 -18.10 5.15
C ILE A 10 7.36 -19.29 6.10
N ALA A 11 6.95 -20.46 5.58
CA ALA A 11 6.81 -21.68 6.37
C ALA A 11 8.14 -22.14 7.00
N LYS A 12 9.28 -21.94 6.31
CA LYS A 12 10.62 -22.20 6.86
C LYS A 12 10.88 -21.48 8.19
N TYR A 13 10.21 -20.35 8.43
CA TYR A 13 10.34 -19.56 9.65
C TYR A 13 9.14 -19.71 10.60
N GLU A 14 8.24 -20.68 10.36
CA GLU A 14 7.04 -20.94 11.18
C GLU A 14 6.11 -19.72 11.33
N LEU A 15 6.11 -18.86 10.31
CA LEU A 15 5.30 -17.64 10.27
C LEU A 15 3.99 -17.82 9.50
N ASP A 16 3.78 -18.96 8.85
CA ASP A 16 2.65 -19.22 7.95
C ASP A 16 1.28 -18.96 8.58
N LYS A 17 1.11 -19.22 9.89
CA LYS A 17 -0.13 -18.89 10.63
C LYS A 17 -0.48 -17.39 10.68
N TYR A 18 0.46 -16.50 10.41
CA TYR A 18 0.27 -15.05 10.38
C TYR A 18 0.14 -14.49 8.96
N TRP A 19 0.23 -15.34 7.93
CA TRP A 19 0.24 -14.90 6.53
C TRP A 19 -0.89 -15.56 5.75
N THR A 20 -1.74 -14.72 5.15
CA THR A 20 -2.64 -15.15 4.08
C THR A 20 -2.09 -14.63 2.77
N PHE A 21 -1.93 -15.52 1.78
CA PHE A 21 -1.49 -15.13 0.44
C PHE A 21 -2.67 -15.09 -0.51
N ILE A 22 -2.74 -14.01 -1.30
CA ILE A 22 -3.75 -13.81 -2.33
C ILE A 22 -3.03 -13.67 -3.66
N GLN A 23 -3.48 -14.41 -4.66
CA GLN A 23 -2.98 -14.32 -6.03
C GLN A 23 -4.16 -13.96 -6.94
N GLY A 24 -4.03 -12.83 -7.62
CA GLY A 24 -5.05 -12.30 -8.52
C GLY A 24 -4.61 -10.95 -9.10
N ASP A 25 -5.47 -10.37 -9.93
CA ASP A 25 -5.32 -8.98 -10.33
C ASP A 25 -5.68 -8.07 -9.15
N ASP A 26 -4.82 -7.09 -8.89
CA ASP A 26 -4.97 -6.20 -7.74
C ASP A 26 -6.29 -5.41 -7.76
N LYS A 27 -6.78 -5.02 -8.94
CA LYS A 27 -8.04 -4.28 -9.05
C LYS A 27 -9.23 -5.18 -8.76
N GLU A 28 -9.19 -6.43 -9.22
CA GLU A 28 -10.24 -7.41 -8.94
C GLU A 28 -10.31 -7.79 -7.45
N ILE A 29 -9.14 -7.93 -6.81
CA ILE A 29 -9.04 -8.15 -5.37
C ILE A 29 -9.66 -6.98 -4.61
N ALA A 30 -9.30 -5.74 -4.97
CA ALA A 30 -9.81 -4.56 -4.29
C ALA A 30 -11.34 -4.41 -4.38
N LEU A 31 -11.97 -4.83 -5.48
CA LEU A 31 -13.43 -4.79 -5.64
C LEU A 31 -14.18 -5.72 -4.67
N SER A 32 -13.54 -6.81 -4.24
CA SER A 32 -14.14 -7.80 -3.34
C SER A 32 -13.63 -7.70 -1.90
N TRP A 33 -12.71 -6.78 -1.63
CA TRP A 33 -12.13 -6.61 -0.30
C TRP A 33 -13.17 -6.08 0.68
N ASN A 34 -13.30 -6.75 1.83
CA ASN A 34 -14.31 -6.42 2.84
C ASN A 34 -13.76 -6.42 4.27
N GLN A 35 -12.44 -6.49 4.41
CA GLN A 35 -11.76 -6.51 5.71
C GLN A 35 -11.17 -5.15 6.06
N GLU A 36 -11.12 -4.83 7.35
CA GLU A 36 -10.46 -3.64 7.84
C GLU A 36 -8.94 -3.73 7.69
N ILE A 37 -8.31 -2.64 7.25
CA ILE A 37 -6.87 -2.54 7.08
C ILE A 37 -6.31 -1.57 8.13
N HIS A 38 -5.49 -2.09 9.04
CA HIS A 38 -4.77 -1.27 10.02
C HIS A 38 -3.51 -0.64 9.42
N HIS A 39 -2.86 -1.36 8.50
CA HIS A 39 -1.71 -0.88 7.75
C HIS A 39 -1.75 -1.42 6.32
N LEU A 40 -1.83 -0.52 5.36
CA LEU A 40 -1.71 -0.80 3.93
C LEU A 40 -0.29 -0.45 3.46
N PHE A 41 0.36 -1.37 2.76
CA PHE A 41 1.67 -1.13 2.14
C PHE A 41 1.57 -1.33 0.62
N ILE A 42 1.82 -0.26 -0.13
CA ILE A 42 1.77 -0.24 -1.59
C ILE A 42 3.21 -0.16 -2.13
N ASP A 43 3.62 -1.22 -2.84
CA ASP A 43 4.94 -1.38 -3.45
C ASP A 43 4.81 -2.23 -4.73
N THR A 44 3.98 -1.77 -5.66
CA THR A 44 3.62 -2.49 -6.89
C THR A 44 4.35 -1.90 -8.10
N PHE A 45 3.62 -1.40 -9.11
CA PHE A 45 4.18 -0.73 -10.27
C PHE A 45 4.41 0.75 -9.97
N HIS A 46 5.60 1.24 -10.27
CA HIS A 46 6.00 2.64 -10.05
C HIS A 46 5.44 3.62 -11.10
N THR A 47 4.15 3.48 -11.41
CA THR A 47 3.42 4.40 -12.29
C THR A 47 2.38 5.17 -11.50
N TYR A 48 2.14 6.41 -11.88
CA TYR A 48 1.10 7.24 -11.27
C TYR A 48 -0.28 6.57 -11.30
N ARG A 49 -0.66 6.01 -12.46
CA ARG A 49 -2.01 5.45 -12.66
C ARG A 49 -2.27 4.25 -11.74
N GLN A 50 -1.28 3.38 -11.56
CA GLN A 50 -1.42 2.24 -10.67
C GLN A 50 -1.49 2.69 -9.21
N ALA A 51 -0.51 3.46 -8.74
CA ALA A 51 -0.44 3.91 -7.35
C ALA A 51 -1.70 4.72 -6.95
N TYR A 52 -2.19 5.59 -7.84
CA TYR A 52 -3.41 6.35 -7.58
C TYR A 52 -4.66 5.47 -7.54
N ALA A 53 -4.77 4.49 -8.44
CA ALA A 53 -5.89 3.54 -8.44
C ALA A 53 -5.90 2.67 -7.17
N GLU A 54 -4.74 2.16 -6.74
CA GLU A 54 -4.60 1.40 -5.49
C GLU A 54 -4.99 2.24 -4.27
N LEU A 55 -4.55 3.50 -4.22
CA LEU A 55 -4.98 4.42 -3.17
C LEU A 55 -6.49 4.62 -3.15
N GLN A 56 -7.13 4.78 -4.31
CA GLN A 56 -8.58 4.94 -4.38
C GLN A 56 -9.32 3.67 -3.95
N SER A 57 -8.84 2.50 -4.33
CA SER A 57 -9.53 1.23 -4.07
C SER A 57 -9.34 0.75 -2.63
N TYR A 58 -8.14 0.85 -2.07
CA TYR A 58 -7.85 0.27 -0.76
C TYR A 58 -8.01 1.24 0.42
N GLU A 59 -7.83 2.55 0.23
CA GLU A 59 -7.99 3.53 1.33
C GLU A 59 -9.35 3.49 2.05
N PRO A 60 -10.49 3.26 1.36
CA PRO A 60 -11.78 3.13 2.04
C PRO A 60 -11.79 2.06 3.14
N HIS A 61 -10.99 1.00 2.98
CA HIS A 61 -10.87 -0.11 3.93
C HIS A 61 -9.87 0.16 5.06
N VAL A 62 -9.06 1.22 4.94
CA VAL A 62 -8.13 1.61 6.00
C VAL A 62 -8.89 2.25 7.14
N VAL A 63 -8.71 1.74 8.35
CA VAL A 63 -9.41 2.24 9.54
C VAL A 63 -8.95 3.64 9.93
N ARG A 64 -9.76 4.34 10.74
CA ARG A 64 -9.33 5.58 11.38
C ARG A 64 -8.09 5.31 12.24
N ASN A 65 -7.09 6.18 12.17
CA ASN A 65 -5.75 6.01 12.72
C ASN A 65 -4.90 4.90 12.07
N GLY A 66 -5.41 4.22 11.04
CA GLY A 66 -4.63 3.30 10.22
C GLY A 66 -3.61 4.04 9.35
N PHE A 67 -2.67 3.26 8.81
CA PHE A 67 -1.55 3.77 8.02
C PHE A 67 -1.58 3.26 6.58
N ILE A 68 -1.14 4.11 5.66
CA ILE A 68 -0.86 3.75 4.28
C ILE A 68 0.59 4.13 4.00
N SER A 69 1.40 3.18 3.57
CA SER A 69 2.81 3.38 3.25
C SER A 69 3.02 3.14 1.75
N LEU A 70 3.72 4.06 1.08
CA LEU A 70 4.12 3.92 -0.31
C LEU A 70 5.63 3.97 -0.41
N HIS A 71 6.19 2.96 -1.07
CA HIS A 71 7.62 2.81 -1.25
C HIS A 71 8.15 3.56 -2.49
N ASP A 72 9.46 3.76 -2.54
CA ASP A 72 10.24 4.43 -3.57
C ASP A 72 9.75 5.83 -4.01
N THR A 73 9.14 6.61 -3.10
CA THR A 73 8.56 7.93 -3.43
C THR A 73 9.57 9.00 -3.81
N ARG A 74 10.86 8.80 -3.55
CA ARG A 74 11.93 9.68 -4.04
C ARG A 74 12.44 9.22 -5.41
N THR A 75 12.67 7.92 -5.58
CA THR A 75 13.22 7.36 -6.83
C THR A 75 12.20 7.39 -7.97
N TYR A 76 10.90 7.28 -7.66
CA TYR A 76 9.81 7.39 -8.62
C TYR A 76 8.87 8.55 -8.29
N PRO A 77 9.14 9.75 -8.85
CA PRO A 77 8.33 10.95 -8.59
C PRO A 77 6.85 10.78 -8.93
N GLU A 78 6.52 9.89 -9.86
CA GLU A 78 5.14 9.56 -10.25
C GLU A 78 4.33 8.95 -9.09
N VAL A 79 4.96 8.13 -8.26
CA VAL A 79 4.34 7.55 -7.04
C VAL A 79 4.10 8.67 -6.03
N PHE A 80 5.07 9.56 -5.82
CA PHE A 80 4.89 10.71 -4.93
C PHE A 80 3.82 11.69 -5.44
N ARG A 81 3.71 11.88 -6.76
CA ARG A 81 2.63 12.66 -7.36
C ARG A 81 1.26 12.05 -7.07
N ALA A 82 1.12 10.71 -7.19
CA ALA A 82 -0.12 10.02 -6.85
C ALA A 82 -0.53 10.26 -5.38
N VAL A 83 0.41 10.17 -4.45
CA VAL A 83 0.19 10.51 -3.03
C VAL A 83 -0.31 11.94 -2.90
N ARG A 84 0.42 12.91 -3.47
CA ARG A 84 0.09 14.34 -3.36
C ARG A 84 -1.30 14.66 -3.89
N ASP A 85 -1.64 14.14 -5.05
CA ASP A 85 -2.93 14.38 -5.68
C ASP A 85 -4.06 13.73 -4.86
N PHE A 86 -3.84 12.51 -4.36
CA PHE A 86 -4.83 11.81 -3.55
C PHE A 86 -5.17 12.55 -2.25
N VAL A 87 -4.18 13.16 -1.61
CA VAL A 87 -4.40 13.91 -0.36
C VAL A 87 -4.81 15.35 -0.56
N SER A 88 -4.62 15.93 -1.76
CA SER A 88 -4.86 17.36 -2.03
C SER A 88 -6.27 17.80 -1.63
N ASN A 89 -7.28 17.00 -2.00
CA ASN A 89 -8.70 17.24 -1.67
C ASN A 89 -9.13 16.59 -0.34
N LYS A 90 -8.21 15.93 0.36
CA LYS A 90 -8.43 15.19 1.61
C LYS A 90 -7.47 15.64 2.72
N SER A 91 -6.91 16.84 2.66
CA SER A 91 -5.83 17.29 3.54
C SER A 91 -6.17 17.27 5.03
N LYS A 92 -7.45 17.42 5.40
CA LYS A 92 -7.92 17.27 6.79
C LYS A 92 -8.09 15.82 7.25
N LYS A 93 -8.08 14.86 6.33
CA LYS A 93 -8.26 13.42 6.59
C LYS A 93 -6.94 12.66 6.73
N PHE A 94 -5.81 13.28 6.37
CA PHE A 94 -4.51 12.60 6.39
C PHE A 94 -3.42 13.46 7.01
N ARG A 95 -2.52 12.79 7.73
CA ARG A 95 -1.22 13.35 8.13
C ARG A 95 -0.11 12.61 7.38
N LEU A 96 0.78 13.36 6.74
CA LEU A 96 1.85 12.81 5.90
C LEU A 96 3.19 12.86 6.63
N TYR A 97 3.97 11.81 6.44
CA TYR A 97 5.36 11.68 6.88
C TYR A 97 6.19 11.22 5.69
N ASN A 98 7.13 12.05 5.25
CA ASN A 98 8.00 11.75 4.11
C ASN A 98 9.41 11.47 4.62
N PHE A 99 9.91 10.28 4.32
CA PHE A 99 11.28 9.85 4.58
C PHE A 99 12.00 9.80 3.25
N LEU A 100 13.06 10.60 3.07
CA LEU A 100 13.74 10.75 1.77
C LEU A 100 14.97 9.84 1.60
N HIS A 101 15.31 9.06 2.62
CA HIS A 101 16.39 8.07 2.57
C HIS A 101 15.91 6.78 1.90
N CYS A 102 16.85 5.92 1.46
CA CYS A 102 16.56 4.58 0.93
C CYS A 102 15.42 4.55 -0.10
N ASN A 103 15.62 5.22 -1.25
CA ASN A 103 14.64 5.38 -2.33
C ASN A 103 13.35 6.16 -2.02
N GLY A 104 13.14 6.53 -0.75
CA GLY A 104 12.00 7.32 -0.29
C GLY A 104 10.84 6.45 0.18
N LEU A 105 10.18 6.89 1.23
CA LEU A 105 8.97 6.30 1.79
C LEU A 105 8.03 7.42 2.20
N THR A 106 6.77 7.34 1.76
CA THR A 106 5.72 8.20 2.31
C THR A 106 4.77 7.37 3.15
N VAL A 107 4.54 7.81 4.38
CA VAL A 107 3.54 7.25 5.29
C VAL A 107 2.42 8.26 5.48
N MET A 108 1.18 7.83 5.23
CA MET A 108 -0.03 8.58 5.47
C MET A 108 -0.78 7.95 6.64
N ARG A 109 -1.06 8.74 7.69
CA ARG A 109 -1.97 8.34 8.76
C ARG A 109 -3.36 8.89 8.47
N LYS A 110 -4.37 8.02 8.44
CA LYS A 110 -5.78 8.41 8.30
C LYS A 110 -6.31 8.96 9.63
N LEU A 111 -6.89 10.15 9.63
CA LEU A 111 -7.31 10.90 10.82
C LEU A 111 -8.78 10.71 11.21
#